data_AF-A0A9J7WTZ1-F1
#
_entry.id   AF-A0A9J7WTZ1-F1
#
_cell.length_a   1.000
_cell.length_b   1.000
_cell.length_c   1.000
_cell.angle_alpha   90.00
_cell.angle_beta   90.00
_cell.angle_gamma   90.00
#
_symmetry.space_group_name_H-M   'P 1'
#
loop_
_entity.id
_entity.type
_entity.pdbx_description
1 polymer ?
#
loop_
_entity_poly.entity_id
_entity_poly.type
_entity_poly.pdbx_seq_one_letter_code
_entity_poly.pdbx_strand_id
1 'polypeptide(L)'
;MIDTSFSPQVIEVCVLRKLQAMSDKEQVRIPLVSEQAAILARCGEAFCHAVNVKFNCTAILRNVEEAGSFGSNTSGVLRAEKRYSTKLSSGVEVSVWKDDLTRHKVDAVVNAANEKLKHGGGLAQALSAAGGPMIQKYSDAIIQKKGKVKVGEAVHTSAGDLPCKHIIHAVGPCLSPNPTKWETDQAAPLLYNAINSILRIVLNENISSVAIPALSSGLFHFPRDRCADIIVKTIKQFDEFTRFRSNLEIRLVNNDEPSVQEMERAVKAIWGQSSISGTYSGAVQGSMAFSSNSRFQFRNVTLQLKTGAIEEEKVDVIVNTISAECNLSMGLISKAILNKAGSKIQDEISRRKHSNSTNVHVTKGHNLNCEAVYHTVCIVRSEPMATQVDWIFISNSGHSYQSLYPLSVLLSVDSL
;
A
#
# COMPACT_ATOMS: atom_id res chain seq x y z
N MET A 1 21.28 51.19 29.02
CA MET A 1 22.12 49.99 29.17
C MET A 1 21.21 48.86 29.57
N ILE A 2 20.80 48.03 28.60
CA ILE A 2 20.04 46.81 28.87
C ILE A 2 21.11 45.73 29.08
N ASP A 3 21.07 45.13 30.25
CA ASP A 3 21.99 44.08 30.67
C ASP A 3 21.81 42.83 29.79
N THR A 4 22.84 42.48 29.01
CA THR A 4 22.85 41.33 28.08
C THR A 4 23.61 40.15 28.67
N SER A 5 23.25 39.71 29.88
CA SER A 5 23.76 38.48 30.47
C SER A 5 22.64 37.46 30.68
N PHE A 6 21.99 37.02 29.59
CA PHE A 6 21.20 35.78 29.61
C PHE A 6 22.11 34.63 29.17
N SER A 7 22.72 33.95 30.14
CA SER A 7 23.24 32.60 29.91
C SER A 7 22.03 31.68 29.66
N PRO A 8 21.96 30.94 28.53
CA PRO A 8 20.88 29.99 28.32
C PRO A 8 20.95 28.92 29.42
N GLN A 9 19.88 28.77 30.21
CA GLN A 9 19.76 27.68 31.16
C GLN A 9 19.74 26.37 30.35
N VAL A 10 20.87 25.66 30.34
CA VAL A 10 21.01 24.39 29.64
C VAL A 10 20.27 23.32 30.45
N ILE A 11 19.23 22.74 29.85
CA ILE A 11 18.51 21.62 30.43
C ILE A 11 19.26 20.34 30.05
N GLU A 12 19.74 19.62 31.05
CA GLU A 12 20.57 18.42 30.87
C GLU A 12 19.76 17.15 31.17
N VAL A 13 19.75 16.21 30.21
CA VAL A 13 19.31 14.84 30.46
C VAL A 13 20.52 14.00 30.83
N CYS A 14 20.46 13.32 31.98
CA CYS A 14 21.48 12.38 32.39
C CYS A 14 20.96 10.95 32.21
N VAL A 15 21.66 10.14 31.40
CA VAL A 15 21.30 8.73 31.15
C VAL A 15 22.37 7.84 31.78
N LEU A 16 21.94 6.95 32.69
CA LEU A 16 22.79 6.04 33.45
C LEU A 16 22.53 4.59 33.03
N ARG A 17 23.58 3.80 32.74
CA ARG A 17 23.45 2.36 32.51
C ARG A 17 23.34 1.60 33.83
N LYS A 18 22.46 0.60 33.88
CA LYS A 18 22.06 -0.06 35.15
C LYS A 18 22.96 -1.24 35.59
N LEU A 19 24.17 -1.39 35.04
CA LEU A 19 25.06 -2.51 35.36
C LEU A 19 26.30 -2.05 36.13
N GLN A 20 26.34 -2.46 37.40
CA GLN A 20 27.42 -2.37 38.40
C GLN A 20 27.82 -0.96 38.88
N ALA A 21 28.10 -0.86 40.18
CA ALA A 21 28.45 0.38 40.87
C ALA A 21 29.69 1.02 40.21
N MET A 22 29.49 2.14 39.51
CA MET A 22 30.58 2.84 38.82
C MET A 22 30.51 4.35 39.08
N SER A 23 31.70 4.94 39.26
CA SER A 23 31.95 6.34 39.59
C SER A 23 31.34 7.33 38.59
N ASP A 24 31.27 8.61 38.97
CA ASP A 24 30.75 9.78 38.20
C ASP A 24 31.26 9.97 36.75
N LYS A 25 32.11 9.08 36.22
CA LYS A 25 32.80 9.20 34.93
C LYS A 25 32.03 8.74 33.69
N GLU A 26 30.84 8.15 33.79
CA GLU A 26 30.02 7.74 32.62
C GLU A 26 28.64 8.43 32.56
N GLN A 27 28.55 9.70 32.99
CA GLN A 27 27.36 10.51 32.74
C GLN A 27 27.39 11.09 31.32
N VAL A 28 26.52 10.60 30.44
CA VAL A 28 26.27 11.28 29.15
C VAL A 28 25.26 12.41 29.40
N ARG A 29 25.73 13.65 29.26
CA ARG A 29 24.88 14.85 29.32
C ARG A 29 24.48 15.26 27.92
N ILE A 30 23.17 15.29 27.67
CA ILE A 30 22.62 15.70 26.37
C ILE A 30 21.98 17.08 26.57
N PRO A 31 22.52 18.15 25.96
CA PRO A 31 21.89 19.47 26.00
C PRO A 31 20.63 19.45 25.14
N LEU A 32 19.51 19.87 25.73
CA LEU A 32 18.24 19.95 25.03
C LEU A 32 17.96 21.38 24.56
N VAL A 33 17.39 21.51 23.36
CA VAL A 33 16.78 22.76 22.92
C VAL A 33 15.40 22.95 23.58
N SER A 34 14.92 24.19 23.66
CA SER A 34 13.71 24.58 24.38
C SER A 34 12.46 23.75 24.03
N GLU A 35 12.32 23.37 22.76
CA GLU A 35 11.20 22.53 22.28
C GLU A 35 11.27 21.09 22.80
N GLN A 36 12.47 20.51 22.87
CA GLN A 36 12.67 19.15 23.39
C GLN A 36 12.44 19.11 24.90
N ALA A 37 12.84 20.17 25.61
CA ALA A 37 12.55 20.33 27.03
C ALA A 37 11.05 20.46 27.31
N ALA A 38 10.30 21.22 26.50
CA ALA A 38 8.85 21.35 26.64
C ALA A 38 8.10 20.02 26.39
N ILE A 39 8.58 19.20 25.46
CA ILE A 39 8.03 17.85 25.23
C ILE A 39 8.33 16.95 26.43
N LEU A 40 9.58 16.92 26.90
CA LEU A 40 10.00 16.11 28.04
C LEU A 40 9.34 16.53 29.36
N ALA A 41 8.96 17.81 29.51
CA ALA A 41 8.14 18.26 30.63
C ALA A 41 6.74 17.63 30.65
N ARG A 42 6.18 17.32 29.48
CA ARG A 42 4.83 16.73 29.36
C ARG A 42 4.83 15.20 29.38
N CYS A 43 5.91 14.57 28.91
CA CYS A 43 5.98 13.11 28.76
C CYS A 43 7.15 12.47 29.52
N GLY A 44 7.73 13.17 30.50
CA GLY A 44 8.95 12.76 31.19
C GLY A 44 8.89 11.35 31.78
N GLU A 45 7.80 10.99 32.45
CA GLU A 45 7.63 9.63 33.00
C GLU A 45 7.56 8.56 31.91
N ALA A 46 6.81 8.81 30.83
CA ALA A 46 6.69 7.88 29.71
C ALA A 46 8.03 7.73 28.96
N PHE A 47 8.79 8.82 28.84
CA PHE A 47 10.14 8.81 28.28
C PHE A 47 11.10 8.00 29.16
N CYS A 48 11.17 8.28 30.46
CA CYS A 48 12.02 7.54 31.40
C CYS A 48 11.67 6.05 31.43
N HIS A 49 10.37 5.71 31.37
CA HIS A 49 9.91 4.34 31.27
C HIS A 49 10.36 3.68 29.96
N ALA A 50 10.20 4.35 28.81
CA ALA A 50 10.64 3.84 27.52
C ALA A 50 12.17 3.62 27.47
N VAL A 51 12.95 4.52 28.05
CA VAL A 51 14.42 4.39 28.12
C VAL A 51 14.82 3.19 28.98
N ASN A 52 14.16 2.99 30.11
CA ASN A 52 14.40 1.84 30.99
C ASN A 52 14.02 0.53 30.32
N VAL A 53 12.82 0.44 29.73
CA VAL A 53 12.34 -0.80 29.08
C VAL A 53 13.17 -1.15 27.85
N LYS A 54 13.50 -0.17 27.01
CA LYS A 54 14.12 -0.42 25.69
C LYS A 54 15.64 -0.55 25.76
N PHE A 55 16.29 0.15 26.68
CA PHE A 55 17.75 0.26 26.71
C PHE A 55 18.37 -0.16 28.06
N ASN A 56 17.57 -0.59 29.03
CA ASN A 56 18.02 -0.93 30.39
C ASN A 56 18.85 0.21 31.03
N CYS A 57 18.43 1.45 30.76
CA CYS A 57 19.06 2.67 31.24
C CYS A 57 18.10 3.45 32.14
N THR A 58 18.62 4.16 33.13
CA THR A 58 17.83 5.09 33.95
C THR A 58 18.06 6.49 33.43
N ALA A 59 17.01 7.13 32.92
CA ALA A 59 17.04 8.55 32.58
C ALA A 59 16.62 9.38 33.81
N ILE A 60 17.41 10.39 34.16
CA ILE A 60 17.09 11.36 35.19
C ILE A 60 16.97 12.72 34.52
N LEU A 61 15.80 13.32 34.61
CA LEU A 61 15.51 14.66 34.11
C LEU A 61 15.75 15.67 35.22
N ARG A 62 16.56 16.70 34.98
CA ARG A 62 16.82 17.81 35.92
C ARG A 62 16.30 19.12 35.34
N ASN A 63 15.83 20.03 36.20
CA ASN A 63 15.36 21.39 35.85
C ASN A 63 14.16 21.43 34.88
N VAL A 64 13.24 20.47 34.98
CA VAL A 64 12.07 20.34 34.08
C VAL A 64 10.96 21.34 34.39
N GLU A 65 10.82 21.75 35.67
CA GLU A 65 9.72 22.61 36.12
C GLU A 65 9.91 24.10 35.74
N GLU A 66 11.16 24.57 35.61
CA GLU A 66 11.46 25.96 35.23
C GLU A 66 11.24 26.24 33.73
N ALA A 67 11.28 25.20 32.88
CA ALA A 67 10.92 25.30 31.46
C ALA A 67 9.41 25.49 31.23
N GLY A 68 8.58 25.18 32.24
CA GLY A 68 7.13 25.32 32.19
C GLY A 68 6.61 26.73 32.52
N SER A 69 7.46 27.62 33.07
CA SER A 69 7.06 28.99 33.46
C SER A 69 7.63 30.10 32.58
N PHE A 70 8.49 29.80 31.60
CA PHE A 70 8.87 30.76 30.57
C PHE A 70 7.82 30.83 29.46
N GLY A 71 6.81 31.66 29.68
CA GLY A 71 5.96 32.20 28.61
C GLY A 71 5.10 31.16 27.90
N SER A 72 3.86 31.03 28.36
CA SER A 72 2.73 30.65 27.52
C SER A 72 2.66 31.60 26.32
N ASN A 73 3.39 31.28 25.24
CA ASN A 73 3.23 31.84 23.90
C ASN A 73 3.91 30.97 22.85
N THR A 74 3.50 29.71 22.76
CA THR A 74 3.54 28.97 21.48
C THR A 74 2.29 28.13 21.34
N SER A 75 1.22 28.76 20.85
CA SER A 75 0.40 28.17 19.80
C SER A 75 1.29 27.91 18.57
N GLY A 76 2.22 26.96 18.68
CA GLY A 76 2.95 26.42 17.54
C GLY A 76 2.01 25.48 16.81
N VAL A 77 1.02 26.03 16.10
CA VAL A 77 0.20 25.26 15.16
C VAL A 77 1.19 24.62 14.19
N LEU A 78 1.30 23.29 14.18
CA LEU A 78 1.98 22.56 13.10
C LEU A 78 1.35 23.07 11.80
N ARG A 79 2.08 23.92 11.08
CA ARG A 79 1.60 24.52 9.86
C ARG A 79 1.77 23.49 8.76
N ALA A 80 0.67 23.15 8.10
CA ALA A 80 0.68 22.27 6.94
C ALA A 80 1.76 22.73 5.94
N GLU A 81 2.71 21.86 5.66
CA GLU A 81 3.85 22.16 4.79
C GLU A 81 3.80 21.25 3.56
N LYS A 82 3.52 21.82 2.38
CA LYS A 82 3.61 21.11 1.10
C LYS A 82 5.09 21.00 0.71
N ARG A 83 5.65 19.79 0.75
CA ARG A 83 7.08 19.52 0.45
C ARG A 83 7.33 19.32 -1.04
N TYR A 84 6.37 18.73 -1.75
CA TYR A 84 6.48 18.45 -3.18
C TYR A 84 5.09 18.40 -3.82
N SER A 85 5.00 18.72 -5.11
CA SER A 85 3.81 18.45 -5.92
C SER A 85 4.20 18.22 -7.37
N THR A 86 3.43 17.36 -8.05
CA THR A 86 3.53 17.12 -9.48
C THR A 86 2.14 16.88 -10.06
N LYS A 87 1.97 17.22 -11.34
CA LYS A 87 0.72 16.97 -12.07
C LYS A 87 0.97 15.88 -13.10
N LEU A 88 0.17 14.82 -13.03
CA LEU A 88 0.23 13.69 -13.96
C LEU A 88 -0.34 14.10 -15.32
N SER A 89 -0.02 13.34 -16.38
CA SER A 89 -0.54 13.57 -17.73
C SER A 89 -2.06 13.42 -17.82
N SER A 90 -2.67 12.67 -16.91
CA SER A 90 -4.13 12.55 -16.73
C SER A 90 -4.78 13.79 -16.12
N GLY A 91 -3.99 14.73 -15.58
CA GLY A 91 -4.45 15.93 -14.89
C GLY A 91 -4.63 15.78 -13.38
N VAL A 92 -4.32 14.62 -12.81
CA VAL A 92 -4.27 14.38 -11.36
C VAL A 92 -3.10 15.13 -10.72
N GLU A 93 -3.31 15.81 -9.60
CA GLU A 93 -2.22 16.37 -8.79
C GLU A 93 -1.83 15.37 -7.70
N VAL A 94 -0.54 15.02 -7.62
CA VAL A 94 0.03 14.23 -6.52
C VAL A 94 0.97 15.13 -5.73
N SER A 95 0.75 15.26 -4.42
CA SER A 95 1.56 16.12 -3.56
C SER A 95 1.96 15.42 -2.25
N VAL A 96 3.07 15.86 -1.66
CA VAL A 96 3.60 15.36 -0.39
C VAL A 96 3.55 16.47 0.64
N TRP A 97 3.03 16.15 1.83
CA TRP A 97 2.79 17.11 2.89
C TRP A 97 3.29 16.60 4.24
N LYS A 98 3.90 17.50 4.99
CA LYS A 98 4.06 17.36 6.43
C LYS A 98 2.90 18.06 7.13
N ASP A 99 1.98 17.27 7.67
CA ASP A 99 0.79 17.80 8.35
C ASP A 99 0.13 16.74 9.25
N ASP A 100 -0.80 17.19 10.08
CA ASP A 100 -1.67 16.37 10.92
C ASP A 100 -2.98 16.06 10.18
N LEU A 101 -3.24 14.78 9.89
CA LEU A 101 -4.45 14.35 9.17
C LEU A 101 -5.75 14.72 9.89
N THR A 102 -5.73 14.94 11.22
CA THR A 102 -6.94 15.31 11.98
C THR A 102 -7.47 16.69 11.61
N ARG A 103 -6.64 17.55 11.03
CA ARG A 103 -6.95 18.93 10.63
C ARG A 103 -6.76 19.20 9.14
N HIS A 104 -6.26 18.22 8.38
CA HIS A 104 -5.93 18.39 6.97
C HIS A 104 -7.20 18.51 6.12
N LYS A 105 -7.37 19.64 5.43
CA LYS A 105 -8.57 19.94 4.64
C LYS A 105 -8.53 19.27 3.26
N VAL A 106 -9.33 18.23 3.10
CA VAL A 106 -9.56 17.43 1.88
C VAL A 106 -10.99 16.85 1.92
N ASP A 107 -11.49 16.29 0.83
CA ASP A 107 -12.79 15.62 0.82
C ASP A 107 -12.77 14.31 1.62
N ALA A 108 -11.65 13.58 1.59
CA ALA A 108 -11.48 12.32 2.32
C ALA A 108 -10.11 12.17 2.98
N VAL A 109 -10.07 11.67 4.21
CA VAL A 109 -8.83 11.22 4.87
C VAL A 109 -8.79 9.70 4.97
N VAL A 110 -7.60 9.12 4.81
CA VAL A 110 -7.40 7.67 4.98
C VAL A 110 -6.94 7.38 6.41
N ASN A 111 -7.69 6.51 7.08
CA ASN A 111 -7.34 5.92 8.36
C ASN A 111 -6.56 4.61 8.16
N ALA A 112 -5.45 4.45 8.90
CA ALA A 112 -4.73 3.20 9.04
C ALA A 112 -5.44 2.29 10.07
N ALA A 113 -6.38 1.47 9.60
CA ALA A 113 -7.27 0.67 10.43
C ALA A 113 -6.78 -0.78 10.63
N ASN A 114 -7.36 -1.45 11.62
CA ASN A 114 -7.28 -2.91 11.78
C ASN A 114 -8.57 -3.59 11.27
N GLU A 115 -8.53 -4.92 11.10
CA GLU A 115 -9.64 -5.73 10.57
C GLU A 115 -10.97 -5.61 11.34
N LYS A 116 -10.92 -5.17 12.61
CA LYS A 116 -12.09 -4.98 13.47
C LYS A 116 -12.56 -3.52 13.51
N LEU A 117 -11.91 -2.63 12.76
CA LEU A 117 -12.16 -1.19 12.74
C LEU A 117 -12.25 -0.57 14.15
N LYS A 118 -11.41 -1.05 15.09
CA LYS A 118 -11.31 -0.50 16.45
C LYS A 118 -10.20 0.54 16.53
N HIS A 119 -10.56 1.78 16.78
CA HIS A 119 -9.64 2.92 16.65
C HIS A 119 -8.91 3.23 17.95
N GLY A 120 -8.17 2.25 18.47
CA GLY A 120 -7.58 2.31 19.81
C GLY A 120 -6.11 2.75 19.90
N GLY A 121 -5.43 2.98 18.77
CA GLY A 121 -4.04 3.43 18.79
C GLY A 121 -3.59 4.17 17.52
N GLY A 122 -2.47 4.89 17.65
CA GLY A 122 -1.80 5.57 16.53
C GLY A 122 -2.70 6.59 15.81
N LEU A 123 -2.57 6.64 14.49
CA LEU A 123 -3.37 7.53 13.64
C LEU A 123 -4.89 7.27 13.78
N ALA A 124 -5.30 6.01 13.92
CA ALA A 124 -6.72 5.67 14.05
C ALA A 124 -7.35 6.28 15.29
N GLN A 125 -6.65 6.22 16.42
CA GLN A 125 -7.09 6.87 17.65
C GLN A 125 -7.16 8.39 17.49
N ALA A 126 -6.15 8.99 16.86
CA ALA A 126 -6.13 10.44 16.64
C ALA A 126 -7.32 10.91 15.78
N LEU A 127 -7.59 10.21 14.68
CA LEU A 127 -8.74 10.50 13.81
C LEU A 127 -10.07 10.26 14.53
N SER A 128 -10.21 9.16 15.28
CA SER A 128 -11.44 8.88 16.04
C SER A 128 -11.68 9.86 17.18
N ALA A 129 -10.63 10.36 17.83
CA ALA A 129 -10.74 11.37 18.88
C ALA A 129 -11.15 12.73 18.28
N ALA A 130 -10.56 13.11 17.14
CA ALA A 130 -10.85 14.38 16.48
C ALA A 130 -12.22 14.40 15.78
N GLY A 131 -12.64 13.30 15.16
CA GLY A 131 -13.94 13.20 14.48
C GLY A 131 -15.10 12.74 15.38
N GLY A 132 -14.84 12.57 16.68
CA GLY A 132 -15.85 12.25 17.66
C GLY A 132 -16.34 10.78 17.64
N PRO A 133 -17.26 10.44 18.57
CA PRO A 133 -17.69 9.05 18.81
C PRO A 133 -18.41 8.41 17.62
N MET A 134 -18.90 9.21 16.68
CA MET A 134 -19.59 8.71 15.49
C MET A 134 -18.70 7.87 14.57
N ILE A 135 -17.39 8.14 14.50
CA ILE A 135 -16.44 7.34 13.71
C ILE A 135 -16.45 5.87 14.17
N GLN A 136 -16.36 5.63 15.48
CA GLN A 136 -16.40 4.27 16.01
C GLN A 136 -17.78 3.64 15.86
N LYS A 137 -18.86 4.42 16.03
CA LYS A 137 -20.24 3.93 15.85
C LYS A 137 -20.50 3.45 14.41
N TYR A 138 -20.06 4.20 13.41
CA TYR A 138 -20.18 3.78 12.00
C TYR A 138 -19.32 2.57 11.69
N SER A 139 -18.10 2.52 12.24
CA SER A 139 -17.20 1.37 12.10
C SER A 139 -17.81 0.10 12.70
N ASP A 140 -18.42 0.20 13.88
CA ASP A 140 -19.08 -0.91 14.56
C ASP A 140 -20.28 -1.43 13.75
N ALA A 141 -21.07 -0.53 13.16
CA ALA A 141 -22.18 -0.91 12.28
C ALA A 141 -21.71 -1.68 11.03
N ILE A 142 -20.57 -1.30 10.44
CA ILE A 142 -19.96 -2.05 9.34
C ILE A 142 -19.57 -3.45 9.80
N ILE A 143 -18.86 -3.56 10.93
CA ILE A 143 -18.42 -4.86 11.45
C ILE A 143 -19.60 -5.76 11.81
N GLN A 144 -20.66 -5.20 12.40
CA GLN A 144 -21.87 -5.94 12.72
C GLN A 144 -22.57 -6.48 11.45
N LYS A 145 -22.56 -5.71 10.36
CA LYS A 145 -23.24 -6.07 9.11
C LYS A 145 -22.42 -7.00 8.21
N LYS A 146 -21.12 -6.77 8.09
CA LYS A 146 -20.25 -7.42 7.08
C LYS A 146 -19.18 -8.33 7.69
N GLY A 147 -19.02 -8.35 9.00
CA GLY A 147 -17.89 -9.00 9.66
C GLY A 147 -16.61 -8.19 9.56
N LYS A 148 -15.46 -8.85 9.70
CA LYS A 148 -14.14 -8.22 9.62
C LYS A 148 -13.85 -7.69 8.21
N VAL A 149 -13.16 -6.56 8.12
CA VAL A 149 -12.56 -6.06 6.87
C VAL A 149 -11.23 -6.78 6.68
N LYS A 150 -10.98 -7.39 5.53
CA LYS A 150 -9.77 -8.19 5.33
C LYS A 150 -8.54 -7.29 5.14
N VAL A 151 -7.38 -7.83 5.46
CA VAL A 151 -6.10 -7.19 5.11
C VAL A 151 -6.01 -7.02 3.60
N GLY A 152 -5.68 -5.81 3.14
CA GLY A 152 -5.70 -5.43 1.73
C GLY A 152 -7.01 -4.80 1.25
N GLU A 153 -8.01 -4.65 2.12
CA GLU A 153 -9.28 -4.00 1.79
C GLU A 153 -9.46 -2.66 2.51
N ALA A 154 -10.39 -1.86 2.01
CA ALA A 154 -10.83 -0.62 2.63
C ALA A 154 -12.35 -0.49 2.60
N VAL A 155 -12.89 0.25 3.56
CA VAL A 155 -14.29 0.69 3.61
C VAL A 155 -14.32 2.18 3.93
N HIS A 156 -15.43 2.87 3.65
CA HIS A 156 -15.56 4.28 4.01
C HIS A 156 -16.80 4.54 4.87
N THR A 157 -16.75 5.61 5.66
CA THR A 157 -17.87 6.12 6.45
C THR A 157 -17.88 7.67 6.39
N SER A 158 -18.90 8.28 6.98
CA SER A 158 -18.90 9.72 7.25
C SER A 158 -17.80 10.07 8.26
N ALA A 159 -17.14 11.21 8.08
CA ALA A 159 -15.97 11.60 8.87
C ALA A 159 -16.27 12.18 10.26
N GLY A 160 -17.55 12.24 10.66
CA GLY A 160 -17.95 12.85 11.93
C GLY A 160 -17.58 14.33 11.98
N ASP A 161 -16.86 14.73 13.03
CA ASP A 161 -16.46 16.13 13.26
C ASP A 161 -15.13 16.53 12.54
N LEU A 162 -14.52 15.62 11.77
CA LEU A 162 -13.32 15.95 10.99
C LEU A 162 -13.63 17.00 9.90
N PRO A 163 -12.64 17.81 9.47
CA PRO A 163 -12.82 18.83 8.43
C PRO A 163 -12.84 18.22 7.01
N CYS A 164 -13.52 17.09 6.84
CA CYS A 164 -13.69 16.36 5.57
C CYS A 164 -15.05 15.65 5.56
N LYS A 165 -15.47 15.15 4.39
CA LYS A 165 -16.78 14.48 4.24
C LYS A 165 -16.67 12.99 4.53
N HIS A 166 -15.56 12.39 4.12
CA HIS A 166 -15.35 10.94 4.18
C HIS A 166 -14.11 10.58 5.00
N ILE A 167 -14.20 9.47 5.71
CA ILE A 167 -13.04 8.76 6.25
C ILE A 167 -12.99 7.37 5.61
N ILE A 168 -11.87 7.04 4.98
CA ILE A 168 -11.62 5.74 4.36
C ILE A 168 -10.78 4.91 5.33
N HIS A 169 -11.35 3.86 5.90
CA HIS A 169 -10.65 2.93 6.78
C HIS A 169 -10.00 1.82 5.97
N ALA A 170 -8.69 1.89 5.80
CA ALA A 170 -7.91 0.90 5.05
C ALA A 170 -7.15 -0.03 6.00
N VAL A 171 -7.24 -1.34 5.75
CA VAL A 171 -6.57 -2.37 6.55
C VAL A 171 -5.31 -2.80 5.82
N GLY A 172 -4.18 -2.21 6.20
CA GLY A 172 -2.87 -2.63 5.68
C GLY A 172 -2.31 -3.86 6.41
N PRO A 173 -1.28 -4.52 5.86
CA PRO A 173 -0.63 -5.66 6.51
C PRO A 173 0.09 -5.24 7.80
N CYS A 174 0.14 -6.15 8.77
CA CYS A 174 0.85 -6.00 10.03
C CYS A 174 2.01 -6.99 10.11
N LEU A 175 3.19 -6.49 10.43
CA LEU A 175 4.44 -7.24 10.49
C LEU A 175 5.00 -7.31 11.92
N SER A 176 5.94 -8.23 12.12
CA SER A 176 6.77 -8.28 13.33
C SER A 176 7.60 -6.99 13.48
N PRO A 177 7.98 -6.56 14.71
CA PRO A 177 8.69 -5.28 14.93
C PRO A 177 10.01 -5.08 14.18
N ASN A 178 10.63 -6.17 13.69
CA ASN A 178 11.82 -6.15 12.86
C ASN A 178 11.63 -7.16 11.72
N PRO A 179 10.81 -6.85 10.71
CA PRO A 179 10.46 -7.83 9.71
C PRO A 179 11.64 -8.15 8.82
N THR A 180 11.78 -9.43 8.48
CA THR A 180 12.71 -9.87 7.45
C THR A 180 12.28 -9.31 6.09
N LYS A 181 13.23 -9.29 5.15
CA LYS A 181 12.93 -8.97 3.74
C LYS A 181 11.85 -9.89 3.17
N TRP A 182 11.88 -11.18 3.52
CA TRP A 182 10.88 -12.14 3.06
C TRP A 182 9.47 -11.83 3.58
N GLU A 183 9.31 -11.52 4.88
CA GLU A 183 8.01 -11.10 5.44
C GLU A 183 7.49 -9.84 4.75
N THR A 184 8.37 -8.87 4.52
CA THR A 184 8.04 -7.61 3.84
C THR A 184 7.58 -7.88 2.39
N ASP A 185 8.31 -8.72 1.66
CA ASP A 185 7.98 -9.07 0.27
C ASP A 185 6.67 -9.88 0.17
N GLN A 186 6.34 -10.72 1.16
CA GLN A 186 5.04 -11.41 1.23
C GLN A 186 3.88 -10.47 1.56
N ALA A 187 4.11 -9.43 2.37
CA ALA A 187 3.09 -8.46 2.75
C ALA A 187 2.89 -7.34 1.71
N ALA A 188 3.88 -7.11 0.82
CA ALA A 188 3.81 -6.05 -0.18
C ALA A 188 2.55 -6.10 -1.09
N PRO A 189 2.09 -7.28 -1.59
CA PRO A 189 0.84 -7.38 -2.35
C PRO A 189 -0.40 -6.95 -1.55
N LEU A 190 -0.42 -7.19 -0.23
CA LEU A 190 -1.52 -6.79 0.64
C LEU A 190 -1.55 -5.28 0.82
N LEU A 191 -0.39 -4.62 0.97
CA LEU A 191 -0.32 -3.17 1.01
C LEU A 191 -0.76 -2.56 -0.34
N TYR A 192 -0.31 -3.13 -1.45
CA TYR A 192 -0.76 -2.75 -2.79
C TYR A 192 -2.29 -2.83 -2.90
N ASN A 193 -2.90 -3.94 -2.47
CA ASN A 193 -4.35 -4.12 -2.51
C ASN A 193 -5.08 -3.07 -1.64
N ALA A 194 -4.56 -2.74 -0.46
CA ALA A 194 -5.16 -1.73 0.41
C ALA A 194 -5.17 -0.35 -0.26
N ILE A 195 -4.04 0.05 -0.88
CA ILE A 195 -3.96 1.31 -1.63
C ILE A 195 -4.87 1.28 -2.85
N ASN A 196 -4.91 0.18 -3.59
CA ASN A 196 -5.84 0.01 -4.71
C ASN A 196 -7.32 0.11 -4.26
N SER A 197 -7.67 -0.45 -3.10
CA SER A 197 -9.01 -0.37 -2.52
C SER A 197 -9.39 1.07 -2.15
N ILE A 198 -8.46 1.84 -1.57
CA ILE A 198 -8.63 3.28 -1.33
C ILE A 198 -8.95 4.01 -2.64
N LEU A 199 -8.15 3.79 -3.69
CA LEU A 199 -8.30 4.48 -4.98
C LEU A 199 -9.62 4.10 -5.68
N ARG A 200 -10.07 2.85 -5.55
CA ARG A 200 -11.41 2.43 -6.02
C ARG A 200 -12.53 3.17 -5.30
N ILE A 201 -12.44 3.33 -3.98
CA ILE A 201 -13.42 4.11 -3.20
C ILE A 201 -13.42 5.58 -3.65
N VAL A 202 -12.24 6.17 -3.85
CA VAL A 202 -12.10 7.56 -4.33
C VAL A 202 -12.83 7.76 -5.65
N LEU A 203 -12.68 6.82 -6.59
CA LEU A 203 -13.42 6.85 -7.85
C LEU A 203 -14.93 6.67 -7.66
N ASN A 204 -15.34 5.61 -6.96
CA ASN A 204 -16.76 5.24 -6.83
C ASN A 204 -17.59 6.29 -6.09
N GLU A 205 -17.02 6.89 -5.04
CA GLU A 205 -17.70 7.91 -4.22
C GLU A 205 -17.51 9.33 -4.76
N ASN A 206 -16.92 9.45 -5.95
CA ASN A 206 -16.67 10.72 -6.59
C ASN A 206 -15.86 11.74 -5.76
N ILE A 207 -14.93 11.28 -4.93
CA ILE A 207 -14.07 12.12 -4.07
C ILE A 207 -13.09 12.93 -4.94
N SER A 208 -12.97 14.24 -4.68
CA SER A 208 -12.10 15.14 -5.48
C SER A 208 -10.72 15.38 -4.85
N SER A 209 -10.57 15.15 -3.54
CA SER A 209 -9.28 15.19 -2.86
C SER A 209 -9.17 14.16 -1.73
N VAL A 210 -8.06 13.42 -1.68
CA VAL A 210 -7.81 12.38 -0.67
C VAL A 210 -6.44 12.55 -0.02
N ALA A 211 -6.38 12.44 1.31
CA ALA A 211 -5.14 12.39 2.08
C ALA A 211 -4.79 10.96 2.49
N ILE A 212 -3.65 10.44 2.01
CA ILE A 212 -3.17 9.07 2.23
C ILE A 212 -1.92 9.11 3.11
N PRO A 213 -1.92 8.48 4.30
CA PRO A 213 -0.72 8.39 5.15
C PRO A 213 0.20 7.26 4.69
N ALA A 214 1.36 7.15 5.34
CA ALA A 214 2.26 6.00 5.22
C ALA A 214 1.61 4.75 5.84
N LEU A 215 0.64 4.18 5.13
CA LEU A 215 -0.19 3.07 5.59
C LEU A 215 0.67 1.87 5.99
N SER A 216 0.41 1.32 7.18
CA SER A 216 1.18 0.23 7.83
C SER A 216 2.58 0.56 8.37
N SER A 217 3.13 1.76 8.16
CA SER A 217 4.53 2.04 8.53
C SER A 217 4.77 2.39 10.01
N GLY A 218 3.68 2.61 10.76
CA GLY A 218 3.70 2.88 12.20
C GLY A 218 3.63 1.59 13.02
N LEU A 219 2.52 1.41 13.77
CA LEU A 219 2.30 0.26 14.66
C LEU A 219 2.33 -1.11 13.96
N PHE A 220 2.23 -1.14 12.63
CA PHE A 220 2.23 -2.37 11.82
C PHE A 220 3.61 -2.69 11.22
N HIS A 221 4.63 -1.91 11.56
CA HIS A 221 6.06 -2.18 11.31
C HIS A 221 6.46 -2.38 9.85
N PHE A 222 5.63 -1.98 8.88
CA PHE A 222 6.02 -2.05 7.48
C PHE A 222 7.18 -1.05 7.21
N PRO A 223 8.30 -1.47 6.59
CA PRO A 223 9.41 -0.55 6.34
C PRO A 223 8.98 0.69 5.55
N ARG A 224 9.32 1.89 6.07
CA ARG A 224 8.81 3.17 5.56
C ARG A 224 9.15 3.42 4.10
N ASP A 225 10.39 3.11 3.72
CA ASP A 225 10.90 3.22 2.34
C ASP A 225 10.08 2.34 1.37
N ARG A 226 9.86 1.08 1.75
CA ARG A 226 9.07 0.13 0.95
C ARG A 226 7.59 0.49 0.93
N CYS A 227 7.05 1.01 2.03
CA CYS A 227 5.68 1.51 2.14
C CYS A 227 5.47 2.66 1.15
N ALA A 228 6.32 3.69 1.18
CA ALA A 228 6.26 4.83 0.27
C ALA A 228 6.36 4.40 -1.19
N ASP A 229 7.31 3.51 -1.51
CA ASP A 229 7.47 2.96 -2.86
C ASP A 229 6.19 2.27 -3.35
N ILE A 230 5.55 1.44 -2.53
CA ILE A 230 4.33 0.72 -2.90
C ILE A 230 3.17 1.69 -3.09
N ILE A 231 2.98 2.65 -2.19
CA ILE A 231 1.90 3.65 -2.30
C ILE A 231 2.02 4.40 -3.63
N VAL A 232 3.19 4.95 -3.92
CA VAL A 232 3.42 5.79 -5.11
C VAL A 232 3.33 4.95 -6.40
N LYS A 233 3.91 3.74 -6.42
CA LYS A 233 3.78 2.83 -7.58
C LYS A 233 2.34 2.44 -7.84
N THR A 234 1.56 2.18 -6.78
CA THR A 234 0.13 1.83 -6.93
C THR A 234 -0.65 2.99 -7.52
N ILE A 235 -0.42 4.23 -7.07
CA ILE A 235 -1.07 5.43 -7.64
C ILE A 235 -0.74 5.57 -9.13
N LYS A 236 0.54 5.43 -9.50
CA LYS A 236 0.97 5.47 -10.91
C LYS A 236 0.26 4.42 -11.76
N GLN A 237 0.32 3.15 -11.32
CA GLN A 237 -0.33 2.05 -12.05
C GLN A 237 -1.83 2.27 -12.16
N PHE A 238 -2.48 2.72 -11.10
CA PHE A 238 -3.92 2.97 -11.11
C PHE A 238 -4.31 4.05 -12.14
N ASP A 239 -3.53 5.14 -12.20
CA ASP A 239 -3.70 6.21 -13.19
C ASP A 239 -3.54 5.69 -14.63
N GLU A 240 -2.51 4.87 -14.88
CA GLU A 240 -2.23 4.27 -16.19
C GLU A 240 -3.34 3.30 -16.66
N PHE A 241 -3.88 2.46 -15.76
CA PHE A 241 -4.81 1.38 -16.14
C PHE A 241 -6.30 1.71 -16.00
N THR A 242 -6.66 2.66 -15.15
CA THR A 242 -8.08 2.95 -14.84
C THR A 242 -8.47 4.35 -15.27
N ARG A 243 -7.49 5.25 -15.43
CA ARG A 243 -7.61 6.70 -15.65
C ARG A 243 -8.48 7.38 -14.60
N PHE A 244 -7.88 8.23 -13.78
CA PHE A 244 -8.64 9.09 -12.89
C PHE A 244 -9.43 10.14 -13.66
N ARG A 245 -10.43 10.75 -13.00
CA ARG A 245 -11.07 11.98 -13.50
C ARG A 245 -10.04 13.11 -13.50
N SER A 246 -10.16 14.01 -14.48
CA SER A 246 -9.39 15.26 -14.46
C SER A 246 -9.71 16.05 -13.19
N ASN A 247 -8.68 16.60 -12.53
CA ASN A 247 -8.75 17.38 -11.29
C ASN A 247 -8.84 16.62 -9.94
N LEU A 248 -8.55 15.31 -9.89
CA LEU A 248 -8.34 14.63 -8.60
C LEU A 248 -7.03 15.11 -7.94
N GLU A 249 -7.09 15.40 -6.64
CA GLU A 249 -5.91 15.65 -5.81
C GLU A 249 -5.62 14.47 -4.87
N ILE A 250 -4.44 13.88 -5.00
CA ILE A 250 -3.92 12.86 -4.07
C ILE A 250 -2.81 13.49 -3.23
N ARG A 251 -3.01 13.56 -1.92
CA ARG A 251 -2.05 14.14 -0.98
C ARG A 251 -1.48 13.03 -0.10
N LEU A 252 -0.17 12.82 -0.16
CA LEU A 252 0.56 11.93 0.74
C LEU A 252 0.92 12.73 1.99
N VAL A 253 0.36 12.37 3.15
CA VAL A 253 0.42 13.21 4.36
C VAL A 253 0.92 12.43 5.56
N ASN A 254 1.94 12.94 6.25
CA ASN A 254 2.43 12.40 7.52
C ASN A 254 2.86 13.54 8.45
N ASN A 255 2.81 13.33 9.77
CA ASN A 255 3.26 14.35 10.73
C ASN A 255 4.75 14.22 11.10
N ASP A 256 5.35 13.05 10.86
CA ASP A 256 6.74 12.74 11.15
C ASP A 256 7.64 12.95 9.92
N GLU A 257 8.78 13.60 10.14
CA GLU A 257 9.75 13.91 9.08
C GLU A 257 10.25 12.68 8.30
N PRO A 258 10.59 11.54 8.94
CA PRO A 258 11.10 10.38 8.20
C PRO A 258 10.11 9.81 7.20
N SER A 259 8.82 9.72 7.55
CA SER A 259 7.80 9.21 6.60
C SER A 259 7.57 10.18 5.45
N VAL A 260 7.56 11.49 5.73
CA VAL A 260 7.45 12.53 4.70
C VAL A 260 8.63 12.49 3.73
N GLN A 261 9.85 12.31 4.22
CA GLN A 261 11.05 12.19 3.39
C GLN A 261 10.99 10.96 2.47
N GLU A 262 10.53 9.81 2.97
CA GLU A 262 10.40 8.60 2.14
C GLU A 262 9.32 8.74 1.07
N MET A 263 8.19 9.39 1.39
CA MET A 263 7.16 9.73 0.40
C MET A 263 7.68 10.69 -0.67
N GLU A 264 8.39 11.75 -0.25
CA GLU A 264 9.02 12.71 -1.15
C GLU A 264 10.02 12.02 -2.10
N ARG A 265 10.88 11.15 -1.55
CA ARG A 265 11.82 10.33 -2.33
C ARG A 265 11.08 9.48 -3.36
N ALA A 266 10.06 8.74 -2.94
CA ALA A 266 9.33 7.83 -3.83
C ALA A 266 8.62 8.59 -4.97
N VAL A 267 7.97 9.71 -4.67
CA VAL A 267 7.31 10.57 -5.67
C VAL A 267 8.34 11.16 -6.65
N LYS A 268 9.48 11.69 -6.16
CA LYS A 268 10.55 12.21 -7.01
C LYS A 268 11.20 11.13 -7.88
N ALA A 269 11.37 9.92 -7.36
CA ALA A 269 11.93 8.82 -8.13
C ALA A 269 11.05 8.42 -9.32
N ILE A 270 9.73 8.56 -9.17
CA ILE A 270 8.76 8.15 -10.19
C ILE A 270 8.39 9.28 -11.16
N TRP A 271 8.26 10.52 -10.66
CA TRP A 271 7.78 11.68 -11.44
C TRP A 271 8.66 12.93 -11.35
N GLY A 272 9.78 12.89 -10.63
CA GLY A 272 10.71 14.03 -10.47
C GLY A 272 11.65 14.23 -11.66
N GLN A 273 11.67 13.34 -12.65
CA GLN A 273 12.41 13.52 -13.90
C GLN A 273 11.47 14.09 -14.97
N SER A 274 11.34 15.42 -15.02
CA SER A 274 10.80 16.11 -16.20
C SER A 274 11.97 16.49 -17.13
N SER A 275 11.95 15.93 -18.34
CA SER A 275 12.73 16.32 -19.53
C SER A 275 14.27 16.45 -19.36
N ILE A 276 14.97 15.32 -19.47
CA ILE A 276 16.17 15.31 -20.33
C ILE A 276 15.71 14.75 -21.68
N SER A 277 15.29 15.67 -22.55
CA SER A 277 15.56 15.54 -23.99
C SER A 277 17.08 15.66 -24.13
N GLY A 278 17.76 14.56 -23.81
CA GLY A 278 19.18 14.37 -24.01
C GLY A 278 19.29 13.39 -25.14
N THR A 279 19.65 13.90 -26.30
CA THR A 279 20.13 13.12 -27.42
C THR A 279 21.16 12.12 -26.88
N TYR A 280 20.80 10.84 -26.81
CA TYR A 280 21.78 9.76 -26.70
C TYR A 280 22.46 9.60 -28.06
N SER A 281 23.19 10.63 -28.48
CA SER A 281 24.19 10.53 -29.53
C SER A 281 25.51 10.15 -28.86
N GLY A 282 25.81 8.86 -28.87
CA GLY A 282 27.16 8.36 -28.60
C GLY A 282 27.21 7.11 -27.73
N ALA A 283 27.39 5.97 -28.39
CA ALA A 283 27.91 4.70 -27.88
C ALA A 283 26.93 3.67 -27.30
N VAL A 284 25.98 3.21 -28.13
CA VAL A 284 25.89 1.77 -28.44
C VAL A 284 25.61 1.63 -29.95
N GLN A 285 26.68 1.57 -30.74
CA GLN A 285 26.59 0.97 -32.07
C GLN A 285 26.40 -0.53 -31.84
N GLY A 286 25.14 -0.94 -31.84
CA GLY A 286 24.72 -2.30 -31.62
C GLY A 286 23.21 -2.33 -31.66
N SER A 287 22.66 -2.50 -32.85
CA SER A 287 21.25 -2.74 -33.11
C SER A 287 20.80 -3.97 -32.30
N MET A 288 20.41 -3.79 -31.04
CA MET A 288 19.70 -4.84 -30.31
C MET A 288 18.24 -4.76 -30.70
N ALA A 289 17.87 -5.61 -31.66
CA ALA A 289 16.51 -6.07 -31.80
C ALA A 289 15.96 -6.44 -30.41
N PHE A 290 14.80 -5.88 -30.04
CA PHE A 290 14.07 -6.30 -28.86
C PHE A 290 13.74 -7.78 -29.02
N SER A 291 14.52 -8.66 -28.39
CA SER A 291 14.29 -10.10 -28.45
C SER A 291 13.01 -10.40 -27.67
N SER A 292 11.96 -10.80 -28.40
CA SER A 292 10.58 -11.04 -27.95
C SER A 292 10.42 -12.27 -27.03
N ASN A 293 11.42 -12.58 -26.21
CA ASN A 293 11.49 -13.76 -25.34
C ASN A 293 12.28 -13.48 -24.05
N SER A 294 11.78 -12.59 -23.20
CA SER A 294 12.36 -12.38 -21.87
C SER A 294 11.93 -13.50 -20.91
N ARG A 295 12.91 -14.16 -20.27
CA ARG A 295 12.67 -15.22 -19.28
C ARG A 295 13.11 -14.74 -17.90
N PHE A 296 12.24 -14.93 -16.92
CA PHE A 296 12.47 -14.64 -15.51
C PHE A 296 12.37 -15.92 -14.71
N GLN A 297 13.34 -16.20 -13.84
CA GLN A 297 13.33 -17.40 -13.02
C GLN A 297 12.94 -17.05 -11.58
N PHE A 298 11.92 -17.71 -11.06
CA PHE A 298 11.51 -17.67 -9.67
C PHE A 298 11.58 -19.08 -9.08
N ARG A 299 12.66 -19.37 -8.34
CA ARG A 299 12.97 -20.73 -7.83
C ARG A 299 13.05 -21.75 -8.97
N ASN A 300 12.16 -22.74 -8.96
CA ASN A 300 12.01 -23.77 -9.97
C ASN A 300 10.98 -23.42 -11.07
N VAL A 301 10.38 -22.23 -11.01
CA VAL A 301 9.41 -21.75 -12.01
C VAL A 301 10.10 -20.75 -12.93
N THR A 302 9.94 -20.93 -14.24
CA THR A 302 10.40 -19.97 -15.23
C THR A 302 9.19 -19.27 -15.85
N LEU A 303 9.11 -17.96 -15.69
CA LEU A 303 8.14 -17.11 -16.35
C LEU A 303 8.74 -16.62 -17.67
N GLN A 304 8.03 -16.83 -18.78
CA GLN A 304 8.45 -16.35 -20.09
C GLN A 304 7.44 -15.34 -20.61
N LEU A 305 7.90 -14.13 -20.93
CA LEU A 305 7.13 -13.17 -21.69
C LEU A 305 7.30 -13.48 -23.18
N LYS A 306 6.21 -13.81 -23.85
CA LYS A 306 6.18 -14.15 -25.27
C LYS A 306 5.08 -13.34 -25.96
N THR A 307 5.41 -12.80 -27.12
CA THR A 307 4.42 -12.18 -28.02
C THR A 307 4.02 -13.19 -29.09
N GLY A 308 2.72 -13.45 -29.22
CA GLY A 308 2.19 -14.43 -30.16
C GLY A 308 0.68 -14.60 -30.03
N ALA A 309 0.10 -15.43 -30.90
CA ALA A 309 -1.30 -15.83 -30.86
C ALA A 309 -1.46 -17.00 -29.88
N ILE A 310 -2.26 -16.83 -28.83
CA ILE A 310 -2.43 -17.82 -27.74
C ILE A 310 -2.94 -19.17 -28.25
N GLU A 311 -3.74 -19.17 -29.30
CA GLU A 311 -4.28 -20.36 -29.94
C GLU A 311 -3.23 -21.18 -30.72
N GLU A 312 -2.07 -20.60 -31.02
CA GLU A 312 -0.95 -21.28 -31.68
C GLU A 312 0.10 -21.80 -30.68
N GLU A 313 -0.02 -21.45 -29.40
CA GLU A 313 0.97 -21.79 -28.37
C GLU A 313 1.01 -23.27 -28.03
N LYS A 314 2.23 -23.81 -27.88
CA LYS A 314 2.48 -25.19 -27.49
C LYS A 314 2.85 -25.25 -26.02
N VAL A 315 1.87 -25.58 -25.18
CA VAL A 315 1.96 -25.61 -23.72
C VAL A 315 1.08 -26.73 -23.19
N ASP A 316 1.29 -27.16 -21.94
CA ASP A 316 0.44 -28.20 -21.35
C ASP A 316 -0.98 -27.67 -21.11
N VAL A 317 -1.08 -26.42 -20.64
CA VAL A 317 -2.34 -25.77 -20.29
C VAL A 317 -2.42 -24.36 -20.87
N ILE A 318 -3.54 -24.06 -21.53
CA ILE A 318 -3.94 -22.69 -21.89
C ILE A 318 -4.98 -22.20 -20.88
N VAL A 319 -4.81 -20.97 -20.37
CA VAL A 319 -5.83 -20.35 -19.53
C VAL A 319 -6.64 -19.34 -20.34
N ASN A 320 -7.95 -19.52 -20.36
CA ASN A 320 -8.89 -18.68 -21.10
C ASN A 320 -9.81 -17.92 -20.13
N THR A 321 -10.08 -16.66 -20.44
CA THR A 321 -11.06 -15.85 -19.70
C THR A 321 -12.41 -15.85 -20.43
N ILE A 322 -13.49 -16.12 -19.69
CA ILE A 322 -14.84 -16.25 -20.24
C ILE A 322 -15.87 -15.51 -19.39
N SER A 323 -17.02 -15.19 -19.99
CA SER A 323 -18.17 -14.63 -19.27
C SER A 323 -18.92 -15.70 -18.47
N ALA A 324 -19.82 -15.28 -17.57
CA ALA A 324 -20.66 -16.16 -16.76
C ALA A 324 -21.62 -17.02 -17.60
N GLU A 325 -21.89 -16.63 -18.84
CA GLU A 325 -22.70 -17.39 -19.77
C GLU A 325 -21.96 -18.62 -20.32
N CYS A 326 -20.63 -18.69 -20.15
CA CYS A 326 -19.73 -19.71 -20.72
C CYS A 326 -19.79 -19.76 -22.26
N ASN A 327 -20.00 -18.61 -22.91
CA ASN A 327 -20.05 -18.49 -24.35
C ASN A 327 -18.67 -18.10 -24.91
N LEU A 328 -17.97 -19.06 -25.52
CA LEU A 328 -16.62 -18.86 -26.07
C LEU A 328 -16.62 -18.04 -27.37
N SER A 329 -17.79 -17.76 -27.96
CA SER A 329 -17.88 -16.83 -29.10
C SER A 329 -17.77 -15.36 -28.68
N MET A 330 -17.81 -15.08 -27.36
CA MET A 330 -17.68 -13.75 -26.78
C MET A 330 -16.25 -13.50 -26.32
N GLY A 331 -15.70 -12.32 -26.66
CA GLY A 331 -14.32 -11.95 -26.35
C GLY A 331 -13.32 -12.37 -27.44
N LEU A 332 -12.26 -11.59 -27.64
CA LEU A 332 -11.31 -11.80 -28.73
C LEU A 332 -10.48 -13.07 -28.51
N ILE A 333 -9.94 -13.26 -27.31
CA ILE A 333 -9.17 -14.47 -26.95
C ILE A 333 -10.04 -15.72 -27.02
N SER A 334 -11.18 -15.69 -26.34
CA SER A 334 -12.10 -16.83 -26.30
C SER A 334 -12.55 -17.26 -27.71
N LYS A 335 -12.81 -16.30 -28.60
CA LYS A 335 -13.17 -16.58 -29.99
C LYS A 335 -12.00 -17.16 -30.79
N ALA A 336 -10.78 -16.66 -30.58
CA ALA A 336 -9.59 -17.22 -31.21
C ALA A 336 -9.35 -18.67 -30.80
N ILE A 337 -9.44 -18.95 -29.49
CA ILE A 337 -9.38 -20.30 -28.91
C ILE A 337 -10.50 -21.19 -29.48
N LEU A 338 -11.75 -20.72 -29.52
CA LEU A 338 -12.88 -21.47 -30.08
C LEU A 338 -12.66 -21.82 -31.56
N ASN A 339 -12.23 -20.85 -32.36
CA ASN A 339 -11.98 -21.04 -33.79
C ASN A 339 -10.91 -22.10 -34.04
N LYS A 340 -9.84 -22.10 -33.24
CA LYS A 340 -8.75 -23.07 -33.38
C LYS A 340 -9.11 -24.44 -32.81
N ALA A 341 -9.65 -24.50 -31.60
CA ALA A 341 -10.01 -25.73 -30.91
C ALA A 341 -11.17 -26.49 -31.59
N GLY A 342 -12.04 -25.76 -32.29
CA GLY A 342 -13.26 -26.27 -32.92
C GLY A 342 -14.45 -26.29 -31.96
N SER A 343 -15.67 -26.43 -32.51
CA SER A 343 -16.93 -26.29 -31.75
C SER A 343 -17.10 -27.24 -30.56
N LYS A 344 -16.39 -28.38 -30.56
CA LYS A 344 -16.45 -29.38 -29.48
C LYS A 344 -16.09 -28.82 -28.10
N ILE A 345 -15.24 -27.78 -28.06
CA ILE A 345 -14.86 -27.11 -26.81
C ILE A 345 -16.04 -26.36 -26.18
N GLN A 346 -16.88 -25.73 -27.02
CA GLN A 346 -18.11 -25.07 -26.58
C GLN A 346 -19.13 -26.10 -26.06
N ASP A 347 -19.24 -27.26 -26.73
CA ASP A 347 -20.13 -28.32 -26.27
C ASP A 347 -19.68 -28.88 -24.91
N GLU A 348 -18.36 -29.03 -24.70
CA GLU A 348 -17.80 -29.52 -23.44
C GLU A 348 -18.07 -28.56 -22.27
N ILE A 349 -17.81 -27.27 -22.46
CA ILE A 349 -18.03 -26.28 -21.39
C ILE A 349 -19.53 -26.10 -21.07
N SER A 350 -20.40 -26.16 -22.09
CA SER A 350 -21.86 -26.04 -21.91
C SER A 350 -22.44 -27.20 -21.10
N ARG A 351 -21.89 -28.42 -21.29
CA ARG A 351 -22.26 -29.60 -20.48
C ARG A 351 -21.81 -29.47 -19.02
N ARG A 352 -20.64 -28.85 -18.77
CA ARG A 352 -20.08 -28.68 -17.41
C ARG A 352 -20.72 -27.54 -16.61
N LYS A 353 -21.30 -26.54 -17.28
CA LYS A 353 -22.03 -25.42 -16.64
C LYS A 353 -23.13 -25.87 -15.66
N HIS A 354 -23.72 -27.04 -15.92
CA HIS A 354 -24.83 -27.58 -15.13
C HIS A 354 -24.41 -28.42 -13.92
N SER A 355 -23.10 -28.62 -13.70
CA SER A 355 -22.60 -29.63 -12.77
C SER A 355 -21.78 -29.10 -11.58
N ASN A 356 -21.19 -27.90 -11.62
CA ASN A 356 -20.27 -27.43 -10.57
C ASN A 356 -20.33 -25.92 -10.31
N SER A 357 -20.26 -25.51 -9.04
CA SER A 357 -20.24 -24.10 -8.58
C SER A 357 -18.83 -23.47 -8.54
N THR A 358 -17.92 -23.89 -9.42
CA THR A 358 -16.52 -23.42 -9.43
C THR A 358 -16.32 -22.34 -10.50
N ASN A 359 -15.53 -21.30 -10.19
CA ASN A 359 -15.19 -20.21 -11.13
C ASN A 359 -14.19 -20.64 -12.23
N VAL A 360 -13.75 -21.90 -12.24
CA VAL A 360 -12.86 -22.47 -13.25
C VAL A 360 -13.52 -23.73 -13.84
N HIS A 361 -13.61 -23.77 -15.16
CA HIS A 361 -14.10 -24.91 -15.92
C HIS A 361 -12.98 -25.46 -16.81
N VAL A 362 -12.68 -26.75 -16.72
CA VAL A 362 -11.60 -27.37 -17.50
C VAL A 362 -12.19 -28.14 -18.68
N THR A 363 -11.66 -27.93 -19.89
CA THR A 363 -11.97 -28.72 -21.09
C THR A 363 -10.70 -29.33 -21.68
N LYS A 364 -10.86 -30.25 -22.64
CA LYS A 364 -9.71 -30.68 -23.47
C LYS A 364 -9.27 -29.55 -24.41
N GLY A 365 -8.00 -29.57 -24.83
CA GLY A 365 -7.47 -28.67 -25.86
C GLY A 365 -8.10 -28.85 -27.25
N HIS A 366 -8.66 -30.04 -27.53
CA HIS A 366 -9.15 -30.42 -28.86
C HIS A 366 -8.10 -30.22 -29.96
N ASN A 367 -8.33 -29.28 -30.89
CA ASN A 367 -7.40 -28.97 -31.97
C ASN A 367 -6.30 -27.96 -31.57
N LEU A 368 -6.26 -27.51 -30.31
CA LEU A 368 -5.17 -26.68 -29.78
C LEU A 368 -3.93 -27.54 -29.48
N ASN A 369 -2.77 -26.90 -29.43
CA ASN A 369 -1.50 -27.53 -29.06
C ASN A 369 -1.31 -27.62 -27.53
N CYS A 370 -2.37 -27.99 -26.80
CA CYS A 370 -2.36 -28.17 -25.35
C CYS A 370 -3.19 -29.37 -24.90
N GLU A 371 -2.92 -29.88 -23.70
CA GLU A 371 -3.68 -30.98 -23.11
C GLU A 371 -5.05 -30.50 -22.62
N ALA A 372 -5.07 -29.34 -21.96
CA ALA A 372 -6.28 -28.79 -21.36
C ALA A 372 -6.39 -27.27 -21.51
N VAL A 373 -7.63 -26.79 -21.51
CA VAL A 373 -7.97 -25.36 -21.43
C VAL A 373 -8.69 -25.10 -20.12
N TYR A 374 -8.18 -24.16 -19.34
CA TYR A 374 -8.76 -23.76 -18.06
C TYR A 374 -9.53 -22.46 -18.29
N HIS A 375 -10.85 -22.54 -18.29
CA HIS A 375 -11.74 -21.41 -18.52
C HIS A 375 -12.11 -20.76 -17.19
N THR A 376 -11.59 -19.57 -16.93
CA THR A 376 -11.89 -18.79 -15.73
C THR A 376 -13.03 -17.83 -15.99
N VAL A 377 -14.10 -17.95 -15.21
CA VAL A 377 -15.24 -17.01 -15.25
C VAL A 377 -14.83 -15.74 -14.51
N CYS A 378 -14.65 -14.64 -15.26
CA CYS A 378 -14.32 -13.34 -14.68
C CYS A 378 -15.58 -12.48 -14.59
N ILE A 379 -15.88 -11.98 -13.39
CA ILE A 379 -16.98 -11.05 -13.15
C ILE A 379 -16.58 -9.68 -13.69
N VAL A 380 -17.51 -9.02 -14.40
CA VAL A 380 -17.31 -7.67 -14.96
C VAL A 380 -16.84 -6.71 -13.88
N ARG A 381 -15.78 -5.94 -14.16
CA ARG A 381 -15.08 -5.04 -13.22
C ARG A 381 -15.99 -4.00 -12.51
N SER A 382 -17.17 -3.74 -13.06
CA SER A 382 -18.19 -2.82 -12.54
C SER A 382 -19.13 -3.41 -11.48
N GLU A 383 -19.14 -4.73 -11.29
CA GLU A 383 -20.01 -5.39 -10.31
C GLU A 383 -19.44 -5.29 -8.88
N PRO A 384 -20.25 -5.01 -7.85
CA PRO A 384 -19.80 -4.97 -6.45
C PRO A 384 -19.19 -6.28 -5.94
N MET A 385 -19.53 -7.40 -6.60
CA MET A 385 -19.02 -8.75 -6.31
C MET A 385 -17.80 -9.13 -7.15
N ALA A 386 -17.29 -8.22 -7.99
CA ALA A 386 -15.98 -8.39 -8.64
C ALA A 386 -14.88 -8.24 -7.58
N THR A 387 -14.74 -9.26 -6.74
CA THR A 387 -13.46 -9.57 -6.13
C THR A 387 -12.49 -9.77 -7.28
N GLN A 388 -11.41 -8.98 -7.25
CA GLN A 388 -10.22 -9.12 -8.08
C GLN A 388 -10.02 -10.58 -8.44
N VAL A 389 -9.69 -10.89 -9.70
CA VAL A 389 -9.24 -12.24 -10.06
C VAL A 389 -8.04 -12.53 -9.15
N ASP A 390 -8.31 -13.22 -8.05
CA ASP A 390 -7.31 -13.81 -7.19
C ASP A 390 -6.57 -14.73 -8.13
N TRP A 391 -5.32 -14.35 -8.41
CA TRP A 391 -4.26 -15.14 -9.03
C TRP A 391 -4.70 -16.49 -9.57
N ILE A 392 -4.47 -16.75 -10.87
CA ILE A 392 -4.55 -18.12 -11.38
C ILE A 392 -3.52 -18.96 -10.62
N PHE A 393 -3.98 -19.64 -9.57
CA PHE A 393 -3.25 -20.62 -8.80
C PHE A 393 -3.09 -21.84 -9.70
N ILE A 394 -1.90 -22.02 -10.26
CA ILE A 394 -1.49 -23.32 -10.79
C ILE A 394 -1.04 -24.13 -9.55
N SER A 395 -1.98 -24.70 -8.80
CA SER A 395 -1.62 -25.63 -7.72
C SER A 395 -1.37 -27.01 -8.32
N ASN A 396 -0.16 -27.54 -8.11
CA ASN A 396 0.13 -28.95 -8.34
C ASN A 396 -0.42 -29.75 -7.16
N SER A 397 -1.74 -29.89 -7.07
CA SER A 397 -2.40 -30.62 -5.98
C SER A 397 -3.15 -31.83 -6.53
N GLY A 398 -2.43 -32.94 -6.59
CA GLY A 398 -2.95 -34.29 -6.80
C GLY A 398 -1.86 -35.30 -6.48
N HIS A 399 -1.93 -35.93 -5.31
CA HIS A 399 -0.97 -36.91 -4.82
C HIS A 399 -0.75 -38.06 -5.82
N SER A 400 0.48 -38.25 -6.28
CA SER A 400 1.30 -39.48 -6.20
C SER A 400 2.49 -39.36 -7.16
N TYR A 401 3.57 -40.05 -6.80
CA TYR A 401 4.93 -39.88 -7.30
C TYR A 401 5.10 -39.97 -8.83
N GLN A 402 6.16 -39.28 -9.29
CA GLN A 402 6.88 -39.39 -10.57
C GLN A 402 6.29 -38.70 -11.81
N SER A 403 6.69 -37.44 -12.02
CA SER A 403 7.10 -36.96 -13.35
C SER A 403 7.80 -35.60 -13.22
N LEU A 404 9.10 -35.57 -13.55
CA LEU A 404 9.95 -34.39 -13.63
C LEU A 404 9.74 -33.70 -14.99
N TYR A 405 8.76 -32.79 -15.12
CA TYR A 405 8.73 -31.82 -16.22
C TYR A 405 8.25 -30.45 -15.75
N PRO A 406 8.82 -29.35 -16.29
CA PRO A 406 8.38 -27.99 -15.97
C PRO A 406 7.01 -27.72 -16.62
N LEU A 407 5.97 -27.55 -15.80
CA LEU A 407 4.67 -27.06 -16.26
C LEU A 407 4.84 -25.67 -16.89
N SER A 408 4.48 -25.53 -18.15
CA SER A 408 4.47 -24.24 -18.85
C SER A 408 3.03 -23.71 -18.87
N VAL A 409 2.78 -22.57 -18.24
CA VAL A 409 1.44 -21.94 -18.23
C VAL A 409 1.52 -20.54 -18.81
N LEU A 410 0.69 -20.28 -19.81
CA LEU A 410 0.54 -18.98 -20.45
C LEU A 410 -0.69 -18.27 -19.90
N LEU A 411 -0.49 -17.04 -19.42
CA LEU A 411 -1.56 -16.15 -18.94
C LEU A 411 -1.73 -15.02 -19.95
N SER A 412 -2.92 -14.87 -20.51
CA SER A 412 -3.27 -13.70 -21.30
C SER A 412 -4.23 -12.82 -20.53
N VAL A 413 -3.93 -11.52 -20.50
CA VAL A 413 -4.78 -10.49 -19.90
C VAL A 413 -5.36 -9.69 -21.06
N ASP A 414 -6.64 -9.88 -21.35
CA ASP A 414 -7.34 -9.01 -22.30
C ASP A 414 -7.44 -7.60 -21.70
N SER A 415 -6.95 -6.60 -22.44
CA SER A 415 -7.36 -5.22 -22.24
C SER A 415 -8.78 -5.07 -22.81
N LEU A 416 -9.78 -5.06 -21.93
CA LEU A 416 -11.14 -4.63 -22.25
C LEU A 416 -11.32 -3.15 -21.95
#